data_AF-A0A3G9JGV7-F1
#
_entry.id   AF-A0A3G9JGV7-F1
#
_cell.length_a   1.000
_cell.length_b   1.000
_cell.length_c   1.000
_cell.angle_alpha   90.00
_cell.angle_beta   90.00
_cell.angle_gamma   90.00
#
_symmetry.space_group_name_H-M   'P 1'
#
loop_
_entity.id
_entity.type
_entity.pdbx_description
1 polymer ?
#
loop_
_entity_poly.entity_id
_entity_poly.type
_entity_poly.pdbx_seq_one_letter_code
_entity_poly.pdbx_strand_id
1 'polypeptide(L)'
;MSDYIDEIENHKDIVEKAVQEFHAQLDRGKCEEIYNRASELLRKSNSLNDVLKLCETTSRIFGSRKSTQVIDTWIQPPHPENYILTRYITQFSKGVVQEIFIWSVKNNKAELVNYTFSQI
;
A
#
# COMPACT_ATOMS: atom_id res chain seq x y z
N MET A 1 5.46 -27.04 10.05
CA MET A 1 6.43 -26.14 9.38
C MET A 1 5.96 -25.77 7.98
N SER A 2 5.29 -26.68 7.22
CA SER A 2 4.60 -26.35 5.96
C SER A 2 3.56 -25.25 6.12
N ASP A 3 2.64 -25.41 7.08
CA ASP A 3 1.47 -24.52 7.24
C ASP A 3 1.82 -23.05 7.46
N TYR A 4 2.97 -22.76 8.10
CA TYR A 4 3.44 -21.40 8.34
C TYR A 4 4.02 -20.74 7.08
N ILE A 5 4.70 -21.52 6.23
CA ILE A 5 5.21 -21.02 4.95
C ILE A 5 4.03 -20.76 4.01
N ASP A 6 3.05 -21.67 3.99
CA ASP A 6 1.83 -21.53 3.18
C ASP A 6 1.01 -20.30 3.60
N GLU A 7 0.91 -20.03 4.92
CA GLU A 7 0.27 -18.82 5.45
C GLU A 7 1.02 -17.54 5.02
N ILE A 8 2.35 -17.55 5.09
CA ILE A 8 3.20 -16.44 4.66
C ILE A 8 2.98 -16.12 3.19
N GLU A 9 3.03 -17.12 2.30
CA GLU A 9 2.86 -16.92 0.87
C GLU A 9 1.43 -16.44 0.55
N ASN A 10 0.41 -17.00 1.21
CA ASN A 10 -0.96 -16.51 1.08
C ASN A 10 -1.10 -15.02 1.50
N HIS A 11 -0.45 -14.60 2.58
CA HIS A 11 -0.49 -13.20 2.98
C HIS A 11 0.24 -12.27 1.99
N LYS A 12 1.33 -12.72 1.37
CA LYS A 12 1.99 -11.97 0.29
C LYS A 12 1.06 -11.76 -0.89
N ASP A 13 0.37 -12.82 -1.34
CA ASP A 13 -0.59 -12.75 -2.44
C ASP A 13 -1.74 -11.77 -2.15
N ILE A 14 -2.24 -11.76 -0.91
CA ILE A 14 -3.29 -10.85 -0.46
C ILE A 14 -2.78 -9.40 -0.52
N VAL A 15 -1.58 -9.14 -0.03
CA VAL A 15 -0.98 -7.80 -0.02
C VAL A 15 -0.64 -7.32 -1.43
N GLU A 16 -0.13 -8.18 -2.30
CA GLU A 16 0.15 -7.82 -3.69
C GLU A 16 -1.12 -7.37 -4.42
N LYS A 17 -2.23 -8.11 -4.25
CA LYS A 17 -3.55 -7.71 -4.78
C LYS A 17 -4.02 -6.38 -4.19
N ALA A 18 -3.81 -6.16 -2.90
CA ALA A 18 -4.17 -4.91 -2.23
C ALA A 18 -3.35 -3.71 -2.76
N VAL A 19 -2.07 -3.90 -3.05
CA VAL A 19 -1.23 -2.87 -3.69
C VAL A 19 -1.73 -2.56 -5.10
N GLN A 20 -2.02 -3.59 -5.91
CA GLN A 20 -2.58 -3.41 -7.26
C GLN A 20 -3.91 -2.63 -7.22
N GLU A 21 -4.78 -2.94 -6.26
CA GLU A 21 -6.04 -2.24 -6.07
C GLU A 21 -5.85 -0.79 -5.61
N PHE A 22 -4.97 -0.54 -4.64
CA PHE A 22 -4.58 0.80 -4.20
C PHE A 22 -4.11 1.64 -5.39
N HIS A 23 -3.22 1.08 -6.19
CA HIS A 23 -2.67 1.68 -7.39
C HIS A 23 -3.74 1.99 -8.44
N ALA A 24 -4.70 1.08 -8.66
CA ALA A 24 -5.83 1.32 -9.56
C ALA A 24 -6.79 2.41 -9.03
N GLN A 25 -7.00 2.49 -7.71
CA GLN A 25 -7.80 3.53 -7.09
C GLN A 25 -7.12 4.90 -7.19
N LEU A 26 -5.82 4.96 -6.93
CA LEU A 26 -5.01 6.17 -7.06
C LEU A 26 -5.06 6.74 -8.49
N ASP A 27 -4.88 5.89 -9.50
CA ASP A 27 -4.96 6.30 -10.92
C ASP A 27 -6.33 6.86 -11.32
N ARG A 28 -7.40 6.40 -10.65
CA ARG A 28 -8.79 6.82 -10.88
C ARG A 28 -9.23 7.97 -9.97
N GLY A 29 -8.34 8.48 -9.11
CA GLY A 29 -8.67 9.51 -8.12
C GLY A 29 -9.63 9.05 -7.01
N LYS A 30 -9.79 7.74 -6.80
CA LYS A 30 -10.72 7.13 -5.82
C LYS A 30 -10.14 7.11 -4.39
N CYS A 31 -9.62 8.25 -3.94
CA CYS A 31 -8.84 8.30 -2.70
C CYS A 31 -9.68 8.29 -1.42
N GLU A 32 -10.94 8.68 -1.53
CA GLU A 32 -11.92 8.43 -0.47
C GLU A 32 -12.13 6.92 -0.24
N GLU A 33 -12.13 6.11 -1.30
CA GLU A 33 -12.24 4.64 -1.17
C GLU A 33 -11.01 4.03 -0.48
N ILE A 34 -9.81 4.54 -0.80
CA ILE A 34 -8.56 4.17 -0.13
C ILE A 34 -8.68 4.45 1.38
N TYR A 35 -9.09 5.68 1.75
CA TYR A 35 -9.26 6.07 3.15
C TYR A 35 -10.29 5.21 3.88
N ASN A 36 -11.45 4.97 3.26
CA ASN A 36 -12.54 4.22 3.89
C ASN A 36 -12.20 2.75 4.14
N ARG A 37 -11.33 2.15 3.31
CA ARG A 37 -10.86 0.76 3.43
C ARG A 37 -9.56 0.62 4.21
N ALA A 38 -8.92 1.73 4.56
CA ALA A 38 -7.72 1.71 5.38
C ALA A 38 -8.04 1.26 6.81
N SER A 39 -7.00 0.81 7.51
CA SER A 39 -7.11 0.41 8.91
C SER A 39 -7.58 1.56 9.79
N GLU A 40 -8.11 1.24 10.97
CA GLU A 40 -8.42 2.23 11.99
C GLU A 40 -7.19 3.05 12.40
N LEU A 41 -6.00 2.44 12.42
CA LEU A 41 -4.74 3.12 12.72
C LEU A 41 -4.44 4.24 11.72
N LEU A 42 -4.61 3.98 10.42
CA LEU A 42 -4.43 5.02 9.39
C LEU A 42 -5.45 6.14 9.55
N ARG A 43 -6.73 5.80 9.73
CA ARG A 43 -7.82 6.79 9.87
C ARG A 43 -7.75 7.62 11.17
N LYS A 44 -7.09 7.11 12.21
CA LYS A 44 -6.80 7.87 13.44
C LYS A 44 -5.60 8.80 13.30
N SER A 45 -4.62 8.42 12.49
CA SER A 45 -3.38 9.17 12.29
C SER A 45 -3.46 10.21 11.17
N ASN A 46 -4.40 10.04 10.24
CA ASN A 46 -4.59 10.92 9.09
C ASN A 46 -6.06 11.31 8.97
N SER A 47 -6.33 12.56 8.63
CA SER A 47 -7.69 12.95 8.21
C SER A 47 -7.96 12.47 6.78
N LEU A 48 -9.23 12.34 6.40
CA LEU A 48 -9.63 12.12 5.00
C LEU A 48 -8.98 13.18 4.08
N ASN A 49 -8.92 14.44 4.53
CA ASN A 49 -8.34 15.53 3.76
C ASN A 49 -6.84 15.35 3.50
N ASP A 50 -6.09 14.76 4.44
CA ASP A 50 -4.66 14.48 4.25
C ASP A 50 -4.46 13.42 3.16
N VAL A 51 -5.29 12.36 3.16
CA VAL A 51 -5.25 11.33 2.11
C VAL A 51 -5.69 11.87 0.75
N LEU A 52 -6.71 12.72 0.69
CA LEU A 52 -7.11 13.39 -0.55
C LEU A 52 -5.99 14.28 -1.11
N LYS A 53 -5.33 15.06 -0.24
CA LYS A 53 -4.16 15.88 -0.63
C LYS A 53 -2.99 15.04 -1.13
N LEU A 54 -2.74 13.88 -0.52
CA LEU A 54 -1.69 12.97 -0.96
C LEU A 54 -1.91 12.53 -2.41
N CYS A 55 -3.14 12.16 -2.75
CA CYS A 55 -3.50 11.75 -4.10
C CYS A 55 -3.42 12.88 -5.14
N GLU A 56 -3.97 14.05 -4.78
CA GLU A 56 -3.89 15.23 -5.64
C GLU A 56 -2.41 15.61 -5.89
N THR A 57 -1.60 15.59 -4.83
CA THR A 57 -0.16 15.87 -4.91
C THR A 57 0.56 14.85 -5.79
N THR A 58 0.26 13.56 -5.63
CA THR A 58 0.90 12.50 -6.42
C THR A 58 0.61 12.66 -7.90
N SER A 59 -0.66 12.83 -8.28
CA SER A 59 -1.07 13.00 -9.68
C SER A 59 -0.55 14.31 -10.30
N ARG A 60 -0.56 15.42 -9.54
CA ARG A 60 -0.08 16.73 -10.00
C ARG A 60 1.43 16.73 -10.24
N ILE A 61 2.20 16.24 -9.26
CA ILE A 61 3.67 16.27 -9.27
C ILE A 61 4.21 15.23 -10.24
N PHE A 62 3.79 13.97 -10.12
CA PHE A 62 4.40 12.86 -10.84
C PHE A 62 3.67 12.49 -12.14
N GLY A 63 2.39 12.86 -12.27
CA GLY A 63 1.59 12.52 -13.45
C GLY A 63 1.04 11.10 -13.39
N SER A 64 0.90 10.45 -14.55
CA SER A 64 0.33 9.10 -14.62
C SER A 64 1.37 8.03 -14.36
N ARG A 65 0.96 6.95 -13.67
CA ARG A 65 1.81 5.78 -13.46
C ARG A 65 2.12 5.09 -14.80
N LYS A 66 3.35 4.61 -14.94
CA LYS A 66 3.85 3.86 -16.11
C LYS A 66 4.17 2.42 -15.78
N SER A 67 4.87 2.19 -14.66
CA SER A 67 5.21 0.86 -14.19
C SER A 67 5.46 0.86 -12.69
N THR A 68 5.36 -0.31 -12.09
CA THR A 68 5.63 -0.57 -10.68
C THR A 68 6.43 -1.86 -10.59
N GLN A 69 7.46 -1.87 -9.76
CA GLN A 69 8.31 -3.03 -9.51
C GLN A 69 8.46 -3.21 -8.00
N VAL A 70 8.19 -4.43 -7.51
CA VAL A 70 8.46 -4.78 -6.12
C VAL A 70 9.97 -4.85 -5.89
N ILE A 71 10.45 -4.22 -4.83
CA ILE A 71 11.82 -4.30 -4.34
C ILE A 71 11.91 -5.47 -3.37
N ASP A 72 11.08 -5.44 -2.32
CA ASP A 72 11.00 -6.49 -1.33
C ASP A 72 9.65 -6.49 -0.60
N THR A 73 9.42 -7.58 0.11
CA THR A 73 8.29 -7.79 1.01
C THR A 73 8.83 -8.39 2.30
N TRP A 74 8.58 -7.71 3.41
CA TRP A 74 8.99 -8.14 4.74
C TRP A 74 7.78 -8.36 5.63
N ILE A 75 7.71 -9.55 6.22
CA ILE A 75 6.61 -9.96 7.11
C ILE A 75 7.18 -9.97 8.52
N GLN A 76 6.54 -9.22 9.42
CA GLN A 76 6.93 -9.27 10.82
C GLN A 76 6.56 -10.66 11.39
N PRO A 77 7.46 -11.32 12.16
CA PRO A 77 7.16 -12.58 12.84
C PRO A 77 5.88 -12.47 13.68
N PRO A 78 5.24 -13.61 14.03
CA PRO A 78 3.82 -13.67 14.39
C PRO A 78 3.43 -12.59 15.41
N HIS A 79 2.63 -11.65 14.93
CA HIS A 79 1.99 -10.58 15.68
C HIS A 79 0.48 -10.75 15.47
N PRO A 80 -0.40 -10.43 16.44
CA PRO A 80 -1.85 -10.58 16.27
C PRO A 80 -2.43 -9.85 15.05
N GLU A 81 -1.69 -8.89 14.51
CA GLU A 81 -2.09 -8.07 13.36
C GLU A 81 -1.42 -8.45 12.03
N ASN A 82 -0.44 -9.36 12.03
CA ASN A 82 0.32 -9.79 10.84
C ASN A 82 0.70 -8.62 9.93
N TYR A 83 1.63 -7.77 10.40
CA TYR A 83 2.08 -6.63 9.61
C TYR A 83 3.02 -7.06 8.47
N ILE A 84 2.76 -6.50 7.30
CA ILE A 84 3.54 -6.75 6.08
C ILE A 84 3.97 -5.42 5.51
N LEU A 85 5.29 -5.25 5.40
CA LEU A 85 5.90 -4.12 4.75
C LEU A 85 6.23 -4.50 3.31
N THR A 86 5.79 -3.70 2.34
CA THR A 86 6.19 -3.85 0.94
C THR A 86 6.81 -2.58 0.41
N ARG A 87 7.87 -2.73 -0.38
CA ARG A 87 8.57 -1.62 -1.02
C ARG A 87 8.54 -1.77 -2.52
N TYR A 88 8.27 -0.67 -3.21
CA TYR A 88 8.19 -0.63 -4.66
C TYR A 88 9.00 0.54 -5.23
N ILE A 89 9.52 0.36 -6.44
CA ILE A 89 9.88 1.46 -7.33
C ILE A 89 8.74 1.65 -8.30
N THR A 90 8.20 2.86 -8.36
CA THR A 90 7.14 3.23 -9.28
C THR A 90 7.59 4.36 -10.19
N GLN A 91 7.55 4.08 -11.49
CA GLN A 91 7.79 5.05 -12.54
C GLN A 91 6.48 5.76 -12.86
N PHE A 92 6.49 7.08 -12.74
CA PHE A 92 5.45 7.96 -13.24
C PHE A 92 5.92 8.74 -14.47
N SER A 93 5.01 9.45 -15.14
CA SER A 93 5.35 10.21 -16.35
C SER A 93 6.30 11.38 -16.13
N LYS A 94 6.43 11.87 -14.89
CA LYS A 94 7.28 13.03 -14.53
C LYS A 94 8.32 12.72 -13.44
N GLY A 95 8.48 11.47 -13.04
CA GLY A 95 9.45 11.11 -12.00
C GLY A 95 9.41 9.65 -11.58
N VAL A 96 10.35 9.27 -10.73
CA VAL A 96 10.44 7.95 -10.11
C VAL A 96 10.32 8.14 -8.62
N VAL A 97 9.56 7.26 -7.97
CA VAL A 97 9.44 7.25 -6.51
C VAL A 97 9.69 5.86 -5.98
N GLN A 98 10.20 5.82 -4.75
CA GLN A 98 10.12 4.65 -3.91
C GLN A 98 8.85 4.76 -3.06
N GLU A 99 8.01 3.73 -3.09
CA GLU A 99 6.81 3.60 -2.27
C GLU A 99 7.07 2.60 -1.15
N ILE A 100 6.54 2.90 0.04
CA ILE A 100 6.56 2.02 1.21
C ILE A 100 5.13 1.87 1.70
N PHE A 101 4.66 0.63 1.77
CA PHE A 101 3.36 0.28 2.33
C PHE A 101 3.57 -0.54 3.59
N ILE A 102 2.71 -0.30 4.59
CA ILE A 102 2.54 -1.20 5.73
C ILE A 102 1.08 -1.65 5.73
N TRP A 103 0.88 -2.96 5.66
CA TRP A 103 -0.42 -3.62 5.63
C TRP A 103 -0.62 -4.44 6.91
N SER A 104 -1.85 -4.54 7.38
CA SER A 104 -2.29 -5.54 8.36
C SER A 104 -3.11 -6.58 7.63
N VAL A 105 -2.80 -7.87 7.77
CA VAL A 105 -3.60 -8.95 7.18
C VAL A 105 -4.39 -9.69 8.26
N LYS A 106 -5.72 -9.55 8.22
CA LYS A 106 -6.64 -10.19 9.17
C LYS A 106 -7.82 -10.79 8.41
N ASN A 107 -8.20 -12.03 8.75
CA ASN A 107 -9.34 -12.73 8.12
C ASN A 107 -9.28 -12.72 6.57
N ASN A 108 -8.09 -12.96 6.00
CA ASN A 108 -7.83 -12.90 4.55
C ASN A 108 -8.12 -11.54 3.89
N LYS A 109 -8.03 -10.44 4.63
CA LYS A 109 -8.16 -9.08 4.13
C LYS A 109 -6.96 -8.24 4.53
N ALA A 110 -6.41 -7.50 3.58
CA ALA A 110 -5.40 -6.50 3.84
C ALA A 110 -6.05 -5.12 4.10
N GLU A 111 -5.60 -4.47 5.16
CA GLU A 111 -5.96 -3.09 5.50
C GLU A 111 -4.68 -2.23 5.50
N LEU A 112 -4.75 -1.07 4.86
CA LEU A 112 -3.60 -0.15 4.80
C LEU A 112 -3.38 0.48 6.18
N VAL A 113 -2.20 0.27 6.76
CA VAL A 113 -1.79 0.83 8.05
C VAL A 113 -1.02 2.12 7.84
N ASN A 114 -0.12 2.13 6.86
CA ASN A 114 0.66 3.30 6.50
C ASN A 114 1.05 3.26 5.02
N TYR A 115 1.17 4.43 4.41
CA TYR A 115 1.70 4.61 3.06
C TYR A 115 2.55 5.87 3.00
N THR A 116 3.78 5.73 2.52
CA THR A 116 4.67 6.85 2.26
C THR A 116 5.37 6.65 0.93
N PHE A 117 5.80 7.75 0.31
CA PHE A 117 6.65 7.71 -0.86
C PHE A 117 7.72 8.80 -0.79
N SER A 118 8.83 8.57 -1.47
CA SER A 118 9.90 9.54 -1.64
C SER A 118 10.43 9.48 -3.06
N GLN A 119 10.75 10.64 -3.64
CA GLN A 119 11.44 10.70 -4.93
C GLN A 119 12.85 10.13 -4.80
N ILE A 120 13.29 9.41 -5.84
CA ILE A 120 14.66 8.88 -5.96
C ILE A 120 15.39 9.48 -7.16
#